data_AF-S0EWE1-F1
#
_entry.id   AF-S0EWE1-F1
#
_cell.length_a   1.000
_cell.length_b   1.000
_cell.length_c   1.000
_cell.angle_alpha   90.00
_cell.angle_beta   90.00
_cell.angle_gamma   90.00
#
_symmetry.space_group_name_H-M   'P 1'
#
loop_
_entity.id
_entity.type
_entity.pdbx_description
1 polymer ?
#
loop_
_entity_poly.entity_id
_entity_poly.type
_entity_poly.pdbx_seq_one_letter_code
_entity_poly.pdbx_strand_id
1 'polypeptide(L)'
;MERIRCPHCGAVNQDATPQDPCWQCGKTLGDPPEEGASPPQKEMPVKLTLEERVALRKAQKQRSSALPTLFLIVALLVIVLIVLFLLHPWR
;
A
#
# COMPACT_ATOMS: atom_id res chain seq x y z
N MET A 1 9.89 3.30 36.66
CA MET A 1 10.76 2.68 35.65
C MET A 1 11.36 3.76 34.78
N GLU A 2 12.63 3.61 34.42
CA GLU A 2 13.36 4.60 33.61
C GLU A 2 13.05 4.41 32.12
N ARG A 3 13.01 5.51 31.38
CA ARG A 3 12.85 5.50 29.92
C ARG A 3 14.21 5.77 29.30
N ILE A 4 14.67 4.86 28.47
CA ILE A 4 15.96 4.97 27.78
C ILE A 4 15.73 5.12 26.28
N ARG A 5 16.45 6.06 25.67
CA ARG A 5 16.35 6.33 24.24
C ARG A 5 17.45 5.55 23.53
N CYS A 6 17.06 4.77 22.51
CA CYS A 6 18.02 3.98 21.74
C CYS A 6 18.96 4.91 20.96
N PRO A 7 20.29 4.77 21.10
CA PRO A 7 21.26 5.61 20.38
C PRO A 7 21.27 5.33 18.87
N HIS A 8 20.76 4.18 18.43
CA HIS A 8 20.81 3.77 17.02
C HIS A 8 19.60 4.20 16.19
N CYS A 9 18.38 4.11 16.75
CA CYS A 9 17.14 4.40 16.00
C CYS A 9 16.30 5.55 16.58
N GLY A 10 16.66 6.05 17.77
CA GLY A 10 15.92 7.11 18.46
C GLY A 10 14.61 6.67 19.12
N ALA A 11 14.24 5.39 19.05
CA ALA A 11 13.06 4.86 19.73
C ALA A 11 13.23 4.94 21.26
N VAL A 12 12.12 5.18 21.97
CA VAL A 12 12.08 5.19 23.44
C VAL A 12 11.68 3.80 23.90
N ASN A 13 12.50 3.19 24.74
CA ASN A 13 12.26 1.88 25.33
C ASN A 13 11.76 2.11 26.76
N GLN A 14 10.64 1.46 27.08
CA GLN A 14 10.07 1.47 28.42
C GLN A 14 10.56 0.25 29.17
N ASP A 15 10.86 0.40 30.45
CA ASP A 15 11.25 -0.70 31.33
C ASP A 15 12.49 -1.47 30.86
N ALA A 16 13.40 -0.77 30.18
CA ALA A 16 14.61 -1.35 29.59
C ALA A 16 15.87 -0.82 30.28
N THR A 17 16.85 -1.70 30.41
CA THR A 17 18.20 -1.41 30.91
C THR A 17 19.16 -1.16 29.73
N PRO A 18 20.36 -0.60 29.97
CA PRO A 18 21.38 -0.46 28.94
C PRO A 18 21.83 -1.77 28.28
N GLN A 19 21.58 -2.94 28.90
CA GLN A 19 21.91 -4.24 28.29
C GLN A 19 20.77 -4.84 27.46
N ASP A 20 19.57 -4.26 27.53
CA ASP A 20 18.41 -4.79 26.80
C ASP A 20 18.45 -4.39 25.32
N PRO A 21 17.94 -5.26 24.42
CA PRO A 21 17.80 -4.94 23.01
C PRO A 21 16.66 -3.95 22.78
N CYS A 22 16.84 -3.01 21.85
CA CYS A 22 15.79 -2.08 21.48
C CYS A 22 14.62 -2.79 20.80
N TRP A 23 13.38 -2.53 21.25
CA TRP A 23 12.18 -3.14 20.67
C TRP A 23 11.96 -2.81 19.18
N GLN A 24 12.53 -1.71 18.67
CA GLN A 24 12.35 -1.25 17.30
C GLN A 24 13.45 -1.73 16.34
N CYS A 25 14.71 -1.78 16.79
CA CYS A 25 15.85 -2.11 15.91
C CYS A 25 16.69 -3.31 16.37
N GLY A 26 16.40 -3.89 17.54
CA GLY A 26 17.08 -5.06 18.10
C GLY A 26 18.50 -4.80 18.65
N LYS A 27 19.05 -3.60 18.51
CA LYS A 27 20.39 -3.25 19.02
C LYS A 27 20.37 -2.94 20.52
N THR A 28 21.43 -3.31 21.23
CA THR A 28 21.62 -3.03 22.66
C THR A 28 21.60 -1.53 22.94
N LEU A 29 21.02 -1.13 24.06
CA LEU A 29 20.82 0.28 24.38
C LEU A 29 22.07 1.00 24.91
N GLY A 30 23.03 0.23 25.43
CA GLY A 30 24.28 0.71 26.01
C GLY A 30 25.47 0.69 25.06
N ASP A 31 25.32 0.12 23.86
CA ASP A 31 26.38 0.12 22.87
C ASP A 31 26.47 1.51 22.22
N PRO A 32 27.66 2.14 22.19
CA PRO A 32 27.83 3.38 21.45
C PRO A 32 27.51 3.14 19.97
N PRO A 33 26.92 4.12 19.27
CA PRO A 33 26.71 4.01 17.84
C PRO A 33 28.07 3.86 17.17
N GLU A 34 28.39 2.68 16.63
CA GLU A 34 29.59 2.49 15.82
C GLU A 34 29.58 3.53 14.70
N GLU A 35 30.60 4.39 14.70
CA GLU A 35 30.79 5.59 13.88
C GLU A 35 30.88 5.31 12.36
N GLY A 36 30.54 4.11 11.89
CA GLY A 36 30.71 3.67 10.49
C GLY A 36 29.44 3.32 9.73
N ALA A 37 28.26 3.30 10.37
CA ALA A 37 27.01 2.96 9.68
C ALA A 37 26.26 4.23 9.25
N SER A 38 26.61 4.70 8.05
CA SER A 38 25.84 5.70 7.30
C SER A 38 24.33 5.44 7.46
N PRO A 39 23.51 6.44 7.84
CA PRO A 39 22.10 6.21 8.08
C PRO A 39 21.45 5.68 6.80
N PRO A 40 20.60 4.63 6.87
CA PRO A 40 19.70 4.34 5.77
C PRO A 40 18.90 5.62 5.56
N GLN A 41 19.06 6.23 4.38
CA GLN A 41 18.29 7.39 3.97
C GLN A 41 16.82 7.02 4.20
N LYS A 42 16.23 7.53 5.29
CA LYS A 42 14.78 7.58 5.44
C LYS A 42 14.34 8.40 4.24
N GLU A 43 13.88 7.71 3.21
CA GLU A 43 13.14 8.29 2.11
C GLU A 43 12.10 9.19 2.75
N MET A 44 12.32 10.50 2.65
CA MET A 44 11.33 11.47 3.04
C MET A 44 10.06 11.08 2.29
N PRO A 45 8.90 10.94 2.96
CA PRO A 45 7.65 10.72 2.24
C PRO A 45 7.50 11.93 1.31
N VAL A 46 7.67 11.68 0.01
CA VAL A 46 7.50 12.68 -1.04
C VAL A 46 6.17 13.35 -0.74
N LYS A 47 6.26 14.63 -0.37
CA LYS A 47 5.11 15.44 0.02
C LYS A 47 4.34 15.71 -1.26
N LEU A 48 3.59 14.70 -1.71
CA LEU A 48 2.78 14.74 -2.91
C LEU A 48 1.93 16.01 -2.84
N THR A 49 2.13 16.91 -3.79
CA THR A 49 1.41 18.19 -3.83
C THR A 49 -0.09 17.91 -3.91
N LEU A 50 -0.89 18.85 -3.41
CA LEU A 50 -2.35 18.73 -3.45
C LEU A 50 -2.83 18.48 -4.89
N GLU A 51 -2.17 19.09 -5.87
CA GLU A 51 -2.44 18.91 -7.29
C GLU A 51 -2.20 17.47 -7.77
N GLU A 52 -1.09 16.85 -7.35
CA GLU A 52 -0.78 15.47 -7.73
C GLU A 52 -1.78 14.46 -7.14
N ARG A 53 -2.27 14.73 -5.92
CA ARG A 53 -3.34 13.94 -5.28
C ARG A 53 -4.68 14.08 -6.01
N VAL A 54 -4.99 15.27 -6.52
CA VAL A 54 -6.22 15.52 -7.28
C VAL A 54 -6.14 14.89 -8.67
N ALA A 55 -4.98 14.94 -9.33
CA ALA A 55 -4.75 14.29 -10.62
C ALA A 55 -4.92 12.76 -10.51
N LEU A 56 -4.36 12.14 -9.47
CA LEU A 56 -4.52 10.70 -9.21
C LEU A 56 -5.98 10.31 -8.99
N ARG A 57 -6.75 11.09 -8.22
CA ARG A 57 -8.19 10.83 -8.01
C ARG A 57 -9.00 10.93 -9.30
N LYS A 58 -8.67 11.89 -10.18
CA LYS A 58 -9.33 12.02 -11.49
C LYS A 58 -8.98 10.85 -12.42
N ALA A 59 -7.72 10.43 -12.45
CA ALA A 59 -7.28 9.28 -13.25
C ALA A 59 -7.91 7.95 -12.77
N GLN A 60 -8.05 7.77 -11.45
CA GLN A 60 -8.62 6.53 -10.89
C GLN A 60 -10.12 6.39 -11.18
N LYS A 61 -10.87 7.51 -11.23
CA LYS A 61 -12.31 7.51 -11.51
C LYS A 61 -12.65 7.10 -12.95
N GLN A 62 -11.70 7.19 -13.89
CA GLN A 62 -11.92 6.78 -15.28
C GLN A 62 -11.79 5.26 -15.52
N ARG A 63 -11.19 4.49 -14.60
CA ARG A 63 -10.96 3.04 -14.81
C ARG A 63 -12.14 2.15 -14.44
N SER A 64 -13.14 2.63 -13.69
CA SER A 64 -14.20 1.78 -13.12
C SER A 64 -15.44 1.60 -13.99
N SER A 65 -15.54 2.25 -15.16
CA SER A 65 -16.76 2.24 -15.97
C SER A 65 -16.73 1.31 -17.21
N ALA A 66 -15.60 0.71 -17.56
CA ALA A 66 -15.49 -0.09 -18.79
C ALA A 66 -15.93 -1.56 -18.64
N LEU A 67 -15.85 -2.12 -17.43
CA LEU A 67 -16.23 -3.51 -17.15
C LEU A 67 -17.75 -3.80 -17.23
N PRO A 68 -18.66 -2.95 -16.70
CA PRO A 68 -20.09 -3.25 -16.77
C PRO A 68 -20.62 -3.21 -18.21
N THR A 69 -20.06 -2.36 -19.07
CA THR A 69 -20.55 -2.21 -20.45
C THR A 69 -20.26 -3.44 -21.30
N LEU A 70 -19.07 -4.04 -21.19
CA LEU A 70 -18.74 -5.27 -21.92
C LEU A 70 -19.62 -6.45 -21.48
N PHE A 71 -19.87 -6.59 -20.18
CA PHE A 71 -20.76 -7.63 -19.67
C PHE A 71 -22.19 -7.48 -20.21
N LEU A 72 -22.72 -6.25 -20.25
CA LEU A 72 -24.04 -5.98 -20.82
C LEU A 72 -24.11 -6.30 -22.32
N ILE A 73 -23.09 -5.96 -23.10
CA ILE A 73 -23.04 -6.27 -24.53
C ILE A 73 -23.03 -7.78 -24.75
N VAL A 74 -22.17 -8.52 -24.02
CA VAL A 74 -22.09 -9.98 -24.14
C VAL A 74 -23.41 -10.64 -23.73
N ALA A 75 -24.02 -10.21 -22.62
CA ALA A 75 -25.30 -10.73 -22.17
C ALA A 75 -26.40 -10.51 -23.22
N LEU A 76 -26.44 -9.32 -23.84
CA LEU A 76 -27.42 -9.00 -24.89
C LEU A 76 -27.24 -9.89 -26.13
N LEU A 77 -25.99 -10.12 -26.56
CA LEU A 77 -25.69 -11.01 -27.68
C LEU A 77 -26.13 -12.46 -27.40
N VAL A 78 -25.88 -12.97 -26.20
CA VAL A 78 -26.33 -14.32 -25.80
C VAL A 78 -27.85 -14.44 -25.84
N ILE A 79 -28.57 -13.44 -25.33
CA ILE A 79 -30.05 -13.44 -25.37
C ILE A 79 -30.55 -13.46 -26.81
N VAL A 80 -29.98 -12.64 -27.70
CA VAL A 80 -30.36 -12.62 -29.13
C VAL A 80 -30.10 -13.98 -29.78
N LEU A 81 -28.96 -14.62 -29.52
CA LEU A 81 -28.66 -15.94 -30.04
C LEU A 81 -29.65 -17.00 -29.55
N ILE A 82 -30.03 -16.97 -28.27
CA ILE A 82 -31.04 -17.88 -27.71
C ILE A 82 -32.39 -17.64 -28.39
N VAL A 83 -32.80 -16.39 -28.55
CA VAL A 83 -34.06 -16.04 -29.23
C VAL A 83 -34.06 -16.52 -30.67
N LEU A 84 -32.97 -16.31 -31.42
CA LEU A 84 -32.83 -16.81 -32.79
C LEU A 84 -32.86 -18.34 -32.85
N PHE A 85 -32.20 -19.02 -31.91
CA PHE A 85 -32.22 -20.48 -31.82
C PHE A 85 -33.62 -21.01 -31.52
N LEU A 86 -34.37 -20.36 -30.61
CA LEU A 86 -35.74 -20.74 -30.27
C LEU A 86 -36.76 -20.40 -31.37
N LEU A 87 -36.56 -19.31 -32.11
CA LEU A 87 -37.42 -18.89 -33.22
C LEU A 87 -37.10 -19.63 -34.52
N HIS A 88 -35.89 -20.13 -34.67
CA HIS A 88 -35.42 -20.79 -35.87
C HIS A 88 -34.77 -22.15 -35.60
N PRO A 89 -35.41 -23.04 -34.81
CA PRO A 89 -34.73 -24.24 -34.33
C PRO A 89 -34.54 -25.29 -35.44
N TRP A 90 -35.27 -25.19 -36.55
CA TRP A 90 -35.40 -26.25 -37.57
C TRP A 90 -35.74 -25.71 -38.97
N ARG A 91 -34.85 -24.92 -39.57
CA ARG A 91 -34.83 -24.70 -41.02
C ARG A 91 -33.43 -24.93 -41.52
#